data_AF-A0A6B8QUV7-F1
#
_entry.id   AF-A0A6B8QUV7-F1
#
_cell.length_a   1.000
_cell.length_b   1.000
_cell.length_c   1.000
_cell.angle_alpha   90.00
_cell.angle_beta   90.00
_cell.angle_gamma   90.00
#
_symmetry.space_group_name_H-M   'P 1'
#
loop_
_entity.id
_entity.type
_entity.pdbx_description
1 polymer ?
#
loop_
_entity_poly.entity_id
_entity_poly.type
_entity_poly.pdbx_seq_one_letter_code
_entity_poly.pdbx_strand_id
1 'polypeptide(L)'
;MLKNSYLISRSTATALSLLLSSSALADEVYSETATGMVEAAVQAICEGDKERHLSMHQRKIEPDLYYEEKFSAFHTACRDNGIANIETTSDFDDALMQEQKRRFHIDANIVMGDGSVYATTFRVIWGSFNVPEGSNSVEAWRLGGLSRVEVPILREDLSRN
;
A
#
# COMPACT_ATOMS: atom_id res chain seq x y z
N MET A 1 13.48 25.68 -11.60
CA MET A 1 12.86 24.99 -10.43
C MET A 1 13.49 23.61 -10.36
N LEU A 2 14.36 23.37 -9.38
CA LEU A 2 14.91 22.03 -9.15
C LEU A 2 13.82 21.16 -8.52
N LYS A 3 13.44 20.07 -9.20
CA LYS A 3 12.62 19.00 -8.64
C LYS A 3 13.49 18.23 -7.66
N ASN A 4 13.31 18.46 -6.35
CA ASN A 4 13.86 17.58 -5.33
C ASN A 4 12.89 16.39 -5.20
N SER A 5 13.07 15.38 -6.06
CA SER A 5 12.44 14.07 -5.86
C SER A 5 13.24 13.33 -4.80
N TYR A 6 12.61 13.02 -3.66
CA TYR A 6 13.23 12.25 -2.59
C TYR A 6 13.09 10.76 -2.91
N LEU A 7 14.19 10.13 -3.31
CA LEU A 7 14.26 8.67 -3.47
C LEU A 7 14.55 8.05 -2.10
N ILE A 8 13.54 7.47 -1.48
CA ILE A 8 13.70 6.68 -0.26
C ILE A 8 13.87 5.22 -0.70
N SER A 9 15.12 4.80 -0.89
CA SER A 9 15.46 3.38 -1.07
C SER A 9 15.67 2.75 0.31
N ARG A 10 14.72 1.95 0.77
CA ARG A 10 14.84 1.19 2.02
C ARG A 10 14.90 -0.31 1.71
N SER A 11 16.12 -0.83 1.54
CA SER A 11 16.34 -2.29 1.53
C SER A 11 16.06 -2.84 2.94
N THR A 12 14.87 -3.38 3.15
CA THR A 12 14.50 -4.04 4.41
C THR A 12 14.27 -5.52 4.18
N ALA A 13 15.35 -6.31 4.21
CA ALA A 13 15.24 -7.72 4.55
C ALA A 13 15.08 -7.84 6.06
N THR A 14 13.89 -7.49 6.57
CA THR A 14 13.52 -7.73 7.97
C THR A 14 12.47 -8.83 7.96
N ALA A 15 12.84 -10.02 8.42
CA ALA A 15 11.87 -11.06 8.75
C ALA A 15 10.92 -10.49 9.81
N LEU A 16 9.75 -10.05 9.37
CA LEU A 16 8.71 -9.47 10.21
C LEU A 16 8.08 -10.59 11.02
N SER A 17 8.68 -10.91 12.17
CA SER A 17 8.10 -11.82 13.15
C SER A 17 6.95 -11.09 13.85
N LEU A 18 5.77 -11.09 13.21
CA LEU A 18 4.52 -10.61 13.80
C LEU A 18 4.05 -11.64 14.84
N LEU A 19 4.47 -11.46 16.09
CA LEU A 19 3.79 -12.04 17.25
C LEU A 19 2.47 -11.26 17.49
N LEU A 20 1.45 -11.53 16.65
CA LEU A 20 0.08 -11.06 16.85
C LEU A 20 -0.65 -12.00 17.81
N SER A 21 -0.33 -11.89 19.10
CA SER A 21 -1.13 -12.48 20.17
C SER A 21 -2.21 -11.48 20.61
N SER A 22 -3.36 -11.45 19.92
CA SER A 22 -4.69 -11.25 20.52
C SER A 22 -5.77 -11.18 19.43
N SER A 23 -6.51 -12.27 19.32
CA SER A 23 -7.74 -12.43 18.55
C SER A 23 -8.86 -11.56 19.14
N ALA A 24 -8.98 -10.30 18.68
CA ALA A 24 -10.20 -9.48 18.77
C ALA A 24 -10.11 -8.13 18.00
N LEU A 25 -8.91 -7.66 17.63
CA LEU A 25 -8.70 -6.38 16.94
C LEU A 25 -8.16 -6.54 15.50
N ALA A 26 -8.26 -7.73 14.94
CA ALA A 26 -7.61 -8.11 13.68
C ALA A 26 -8.23 -7.49 12.41
N ASP A 27 -9.26 -6.65 12.53
CA ASP A 27 -10.06 -6.17 11.39
C ASP A 27 -9.70 -4.76 10.92
N GLU A 28 -8.77 -4.09 11.61
CA GLU A 28 -8.51 -2.66 11.36
C GLU A 28 -7.03 -2.41 11.06
N VAL A 29 -6.74 -2.24 9.77
CA VAL A 29 -5.38 -1.95 9.30
C VAL A 29 -5.08 -0.47 9.45
N TYR A 30 -4.23 -0.17 10.42
CA TYR A 30 -3.72 1.17 10.68
C TYR A 30 -2.25 1.26 10.29
N SER A 31 -1.87 2.31 9.56
CA SER A 31 -0.48 2.70 9.41
C SER A 31 -0.25 4.05 10.09
N GLU A 32 0.83 4.13 10.85
CA GLU A 32 1.28 5.36 11.50
C GLU A 32 1.87 6.36 10.50
N THR A 33 2.36 5.89 9.34
CA THR A 33 2.91 6.75 8.28
C THR A 33 2.21 6.57 6.93
N ALA A 34 2.31 7.60 6.09
CA ALA A 34 1.78 7.61 4.74
C ALA A 34 2.44 6.53 3.88
N THR A 35 3.77 6.40 3.96
CA THR A 35 4.53 5.35 3.28
C THR A 35 4.19 3.95 3.81
N GLY A 36 4.02 3.79 5.12
CA GLY A 36 3.62 2.49 5.71
C GLY A 36 2.23 2.01 5.25
N MET A 37 1.34 2.92 4.85
CA MET A 37 0.04 2.56 4.28
C MET A 37 0.21 1.93 2.87
N VAL A 38 1.19 2.40 2.10
CA VAL A 38 1.55 1.81 0.81
C VAL A 38 2.09 0.39 1.00
N GLU A 39 3.02 0.22 1.94
CA GLU A 39 3.58 -1.10 2.27
C GLU A 39 2.49 -2.07 2.75
N ALA A 40 1.58 -1.61 3.61
CA ALA A 40 0.46 -2.42 4.09
C ALA A 40 -0.48 -2.84 2.96
N ALA A 41 -0.77 -1.93 2.01
CA ALA A 41 -1.60 -2.23 0.85
C ALA A 41 -0.96 -3.30 -0.06
N VAL A 42 0.33 -3.14 -0.37
CA VAL A 42 1.10 -4.13 -1.14
C VAL A 42 1.07 -5.50 -0.44
N GLN A 43 1.30 -5.52 0.87
CA GLN A 43 1.30 -6.75 1.67
C GLN A 43 -0.06 -7.46 1.63
N ALA A 44 -1.18 -6.73 1.81
CA ALA A 44 -2.51 -7.33 1.75
C ALA A 44 -2.80 -7.98 0.39
N ILE A 45 -2.37 -7.35 -0.72
CA ILE A 45 -2.52 -7.96 -2.05
C ILE A 45 -1.65 -9.20 -2.20
N CYS A 46 -0.40 -9.16 -1.73
CA CYS A 46 0.48 -10.34 -1.77
C CYS A 46 -0.05 -11.50 -0.93
N GLU A 47 -0.72 -11.23 0.20
CA GLU A 47 -1.40 -12.24 1.03
C GLU A 47 -2.69 -12.77 0.38
N GLY A 48 -3.17 -12.14 -0.69
CA GLY A 48 -4.44 -12.47 -1.33
C GLY A 48 -5.66 -11.97 -0.57
N ASP A 49 -5.45 -11.09 0.42
CA ASP A 49 -6.47 -10.58 1.33
C ASP A 49 -7.17 -9.34 0.73
N LYS A 50 -8.15 -9.62 -0.13
CA LYS A 50 -8.96 -8.59 -0.79
C LYS A 50 -9.75 -7.75 0.21
N GLU A 51 -10.34 -8.37 1.22
CA GLU A 51 -11.18 -7.68 2.20
C GLU A 51 -10.35 -6.65 2.98
N ARG A 52 -9.14 -7.05 3.38
CA ARG A 52 -8.17 -6.17 4.03
C ARG A 52 -7.70 -5.03 3.13
N HIS A 53 -7.37 -5.30 1.88
CA HIS A 53 -6.99 -4.24 0.94
C HIS A 53 -8.14 -3.24 0.70
N LEU A 54 -9.37 -3.72 0.56
CA LEU A 54 -10.55 -2.88 0.37
C LEU A 54 -10.91 -2.09 1.64
N SER A 55 -10.65 -2.64 2.84
CA SER A 55 -10.93 -1.95 4.10
C SER A 55 -10.01 -0.74 4.35
N MET A 56 -8.79 -0.76 3.82
CA MET A 56 -7.83 0.37 3.87
C MET A 56 -8.32 1.61 3.12
N HIS A 57 -9.22 1.45 2.15
CA HIS A 57 -9.75 2.55 1.37
C HIS A 57 -10.75 3.39 2.21
N GLN A 58 -10.60 4.71 2.19
CA GLN A 58 -11.58 5.62 2.79
C GLN A 58 -12.94 5.50 2.10
N ARG A 59 -12.94 5.32 0.77
CA ARG A 59 -14.16 5.14 -0.01
C ARG A 59 -14.15 3.73 -0.58
N LYS A 60 -14.99 2.87 0.00
CA LYS A 60 -15.23 1.53 -0.52
C LYS A 60 -16.02 1.67 -1.82
N ILE A 61 -15.38 1.34 -2.93
CA ILE A 61 -16.03 1.17 -4.22
C ILE A 61 -15.97 -0.32 -4.52
N GLU A 62 -17.08 -0.85 -5.01
CA GLU A 62 -17.21 -2.26 -5.36
C GLU A 62 -16.09 -2.64 -6.35
N PRO A 63 -15.36 -3.74 -6.09
CA PRO A 63 -14.43 -4.31 -7.05
C PRO A 63 -15.08 -4.50 -8.42
N ASP A 64 -14.41 -4.06 -9.47
CA ASP A 64 -14.79 -4.38 -10.84
C ASP A 64 -13.89 -5.48 -11.41
N LEU A 65 -14.20 -5.96 -12.62
CA LEU A 65 -13.42 -7.01 -13.27
C LEU A 65 -11.95 -6.59 -13.48
N TYR A 66 -11.69 -5.30 -13.68
CA TYR A 66 -10.34 -4.79 -13.85
C TYR A 66 -9.54 -4.92 -12.55
N TYR A 67 -10.12 -4.51 -11.42
CA TYR A 67 -9.53 -4.72 -10.11
C TYR A 67 -9.19 -6.19 -9.85
N GLU A 68 -10.16 -7.09 -10.07
CA GLU A 68 -9.99 -8.52 -9.82
C GLU A 68 -8.86 -9.12 -10.65
N GLU A 69 -8.77 -8.77 -11.93
CA GLU A 69 -7.70 -9.21 -12.82
C GLU A 69 -6.33 -8.73 -12.32
N LYS A 70 -6.19 -7.44 -12.01
CA LYS A 70 -4.89 -6.88 -11.58
C LYS A 70 -4.49 -7.37 -10.20
N PHE A 71 -5.45 -7.50 -9.28
CA PHE A 71 -5.20 -8.04 -7.94
C PHE A 71 -4.70 -9.48 -8.06
N SER A 72 -5.40 -10.32 -8.82
CA SER A 72 -5.02 -11.73 -9.02
C SER A 72 -3.65 -11.86 -9.68
N ALA A 73 -3.34 -11.02 -10.67
CA ALA A 73 -2.05 -11.04 -11.36
C ALA A 73 -0.90 -10.67 -10.42
N PHE A 74 -1.03 -9.58 -9.67
CA PHE A 74 0.01 -9.15 -8.74
C PHE A 74 0.17 -10.13 -7.55
N HIS A 75 -0.94 -10.61 -6.97
CA HIS A 75 -0.91 -11.65 -5.94
C HIS A 75 -0.18 -12.92 -6.43
N THR A 76 -0.47 -13.36 -7.65
CA THR A 76 0.21 -14.51 -8.27
C THR A 76 1.71 -14.26 -8.40
N ALA A 77 2.11 -13.07 -8.85
CA ALA A 77 3.52 -12.71 -8.91
C ALA A 77 4.19 -12.73 -7.52
N CYS A 78 3.53 -12.21 -6.47
CA CYS A 78 4.04 -12.29 -5.11
C CYS A 78 4.26 -13.74 -4.65
N ARG A 79 3.30 -14.62 -4.94
CA ARG A 79 3.40 -16.04 -4.57
C ARG A 79 4.53 -16.75 -5.32
N ASP A 80 4.65 -16.50 -6.62
CA ASP A 80 5.55 -17.26 -7.49
C ASP A 80 7.01 -16.78 -7.37
N ASN A 81 7.22 -15.48 -7.16
CA ASN A 81 8.56 -14.86 -7.19
C ASN A 81 8.98 -14.17 -5.89
N GLY A 82 8.03 -13.80 -5.02
CA GLY A 82 8.28 -12.94 -3.86
C GLY A 82 8.66 -11.50 -4.24
N ILE A 83 8.55 -10.60 -3.28
CA ILE A 83 9.03 -9.21 -3.42
C ILE A 83 10.51 -9.17 -3.06
N ALA A 84 11.32 -8.63 -3.96
CA ALA A 84 12.74 -8.34 -3.70
C ALA A 84 12.93 -6.94 -3.10
N ASN A 85 12.18 -5.94 -3.58
CA ASN A 85 12.27 -4.56 -3.11
C ASN A 85 10.96 -3.78 -3.36
N ILE A 86 10.66 -2.81 -2.49
CA ILE A 86 9.61 -1.81 -2.70
C ILE A 86 10.27 -0.43 -2.70
N GLU A 87 10.17 0.28 -3.82
CA GLU A 87 10.69 1.62 -3.97
C GLU A 87 9.53 2.61 -3.99
N THR A 88 9.38 3.38 -2.91
CA THR A 88 8.38 4.43 -2.82
C THR A 88 9.00 5.80 -3.09
N THR A 89 8.40 6.57 -4.00
CA THR A 89 8.81 7.93 -4.34
C THR A 89 7.67 8.90 -4.04
N SER A 90 8.00 10.01 -3.38
CA SER A 90 7.06 11.09 -3.03
C SER A 90 7.78 12.44 -3.10
N ASP A 91 7.01 13.51 -3.36
CA ASP A 91 7.50 14.88 -3.28
C ASP A 91 7.81 15.33 -1.84
N PHE A 92 7.31 14.59 -0.84
CA PHE A 92 7.41 14.89 0.58
C PHE A 92 7.87 13.66 1.36
N ASP A 93 8.62 13.86 2.44
CA ASP A 93 8.95 12.79 3.38
C ASP A 93 7.79 12.52 4.37
N ASP A 94 7.86 11.38 5.07
CA ASP A 94 6.83 10.99 6.04
C ASP A 94 6.67 12.02 7.18
N ALA A 95 7.73 12.72 7.59
CA ALA A 95 7.67 13.70 8.67
C ALA A 95 6.80 14.91 8.26
N LEU A 96 7.02 15.43 7.06
CA LEU A 96 6.23 16.53 6.51
C LEU A 96 4.81 16.09 6.16
N MET A 97 4.63 14.86 5.67
CA MET A 97 3.29 14.30 5.45
C MET A 97 2.53 14.18 6.78
N GLN A 98 3.19 13.75 7.84
CA GLN A 98 2.64 13.63 9.19
C GLN A 98 2.31 14.98 9.83
N GLU A 99 3.11 16.02 9.58
CA GLU A 99 2.81 17.38 10.03
C GLU A 99 1.55 17.92 9.33
N GLN A 100 1.44 17.70 8.02
CA GLN A 100 0.40 18.30 7.21
C GLN A 100 -0.95 17.56 7.25
N LYS A 101 -0.95 16.26 7.59
CA LYS A 101 -2.16 15.42 7.73
C LYS A 101 -3.18 15.65 6.60
N ARG A 102 -2.71 15.64 5.34
CA ARG A 102 -3.53 15.90 4.14
C ARG A 102 -3.50 14.73 3.17
N ARG A 103 -3.75 14.99 1.89
CA ARG A 103 -3.71 14.01 0.81
C ARG A 103 -2.37 14.09 0.07
N PHE A 104 -1.79 12.94 -0.23
CA PHE A 104 -0.54 12.79 -0.95
C PHE A 104 -0.65 11.69 -2.01
N HIS A 105 0.23 11.74 -3.01
CA HIS A 105 0.41 10.66 -3.96
C HIS A 105 1.82 10.10 -3.74
N ILE A 106 1.91 8.77 -3.64
CA ILE A 106 3.16 8.04 -3.45
C ILE A 106 3.23 7.04 -4.59
N ASP A 107 4.23 7.20 -5.44
CA ASP A 107 4.53 6.24 -6.49
C ASP A 107 5.26 5.05 -5.87
N ALA A 108 4.85 3.84 -6.23
CA ALA A 108 5.46 2.61 -5.76
C ALA A 108 5.91 1.76 -6.95
N ASN A 109 7.20 1.42 -6.99
CA ASN A 109 7.75 0.39 -7.87
C ASN A 109 8.11 -0.83 -7.03
N ILE A 110 7.43 -1.94 -7.26
CA ILE A 110 7.63 -3.20 -6.57
C ILE A 110 8.44 -4.11 -7.49
N VAL A 111 9.67 -4.38 -7.09
CA VAL A 111 10.59 -5.27 -7.82
C VAL A 111 10.42 -6.67 -7.27
N MET A 112 10.08 -7.61 -8.14
CA MET A 112 9.91 -9.02 -7.81
C MET A 112 11.25 -9.77 -7.82
N GLY A 113 11.29 -10.97 -7.25
CA GLY A 113 12.48 -11.83 -7.23
C GLY A 113 13.01 -12.21 -8.62
N ASP A 114 12.14 -12.24 -9.63
CA ASP A 114 12.49 -12.50 -11.04
C ASP A 114 12.93 -11.24 -11.81
N GLY A 115 12.96 -10.07 -11.16
CA GLY A 115 13.32 -8.80 -11.77
C GLY A 115 12.17 -8.10 -12.52
N SER A 116 10.96 -8.69 -12.53
CA SER A 116 9.76 -7.98 -12.99
C SER A 116 9.43 -6.82 -12.06
N VAL A 117 8.92 -5.72 -12.64
CA VAL A 117 8.54 -4.53 -11.88
C VAL A 117 7.05 -4.29 -12.02
N TYR A 118 6.35 -4.27 -10.90
CA TYR A 118 4.96 -3.84 -10.82
C TYR A 118 4.91 -2.43 -10.25
N ALA A 119 4.17 -1.52 -10.88
CA ALA A 119 4.08 -0.15 -10.41
C ALA A 119 2.64 0.32 -10.24
N THR A 120 2.43 1.23 -9.29
CA THR A 120 1.19 2.00 -9.16
C THR A 120 1.45 3.30 -8.41
N THR A 121 0.47 4.18 -8.40
CA THR A 121 0.47 5.40 -7.58
C THR A 121 -0.63 5.26 -6.54
N PHE A 122 -0.23 5.20 -5.27
CA PHE A 122 -1.16 5.22 -4.16
C PHE A 122 -1.43 6.66 -3.76
N ARG A 123 -2.70 7.06 -3.76
CA ARG A 123 -3.16 8.23 -3.05
C ARG A 123 -3.38 7.85 -1.60
N VAL A 124 -2.58 8.43 -0.72
CA VAL A 124 -2.72 8.26 0.73
C VAL A 124 -3.28 9.53 1.36
N ILE A 125 -4.18 9.37 2.32
CA ILE A 125 -4.90 10.48 2.93
C ILE A 125 -4.99 10.29 4.43
N TRP A 126 -4.85 11.37 5.19
CA TRP A 126 -5.20 11.37 6.61
C TRP A 126 -6.72 11.40 6.76
N GLY A 127 -7.26 10.55 7.62
CA GLY A 127 -8.69 10.49 7.87
C GLY A 127 -9.04 9.80 9.17
N SER A 128 -10.32 9.85 9.51
CA SER A 128 -10.87 9.19 10.69
C SER A 128 -11.49 7.83 10.32
N PHE A 129 -11.29 6.84 11.18
CA PHE A 129 -11.85 5.50 11.09
C PHE A 129 -13.00 5.34 12.07
N ASN A 130 -14.16 4.95 11.55
CA ASN A 130 -15.24 4.44 12.37
C ASN A 130 -14.86 3.03 12.81
N VAL A 131 -14.53 2.92 14.09
CA VAL A 131 -14.34 1.69 14.85
C VAL A 131 -15.69 1.12 15.29
N PRO A 132 -15.79 -0.16 15.71
CA PRO A 132 -17.03 -0.78 16.15
C PRO A 132 -17.83 0.09 17.13
N GLU A 133 -19.16 -0.02 17.06
CA GLU A 133 -20.10 0.84 17.81
C GLU A 133 -19.72 1.00 19.28
N GLY A 134 -19.60 2.26 19.72
CA GLY A 134 -19.29 2.63 21.10
C GLY A 134 -17.85 3.06 21.37
N SER A 135 -16.99 3.06 20.35
CA SER A 135 -15.59 3.51 20.47
C SER A 135 -15.31 4.82 19.72
N ASN A 136 -14.27 5.55 20.16
CA ASN A 136 -13.87 6.82 19.55
C ASN A 136 -13.19 6.57 18.21
N SER A 137 -13.53 7.39 17.21
CA SER A 137 -12.91 7.28 15.90
C SER A 137 -11.39 7.44 15.95
N VAL A 138 -10.65 6.57 15.27
CA VAL A 138 -9.18 6.61 15.22
C VAL A 138 -8.72 7.43 14.01
N GLU A 139 -7.82 8.40 14.20
CA GLU A 139 -7.18 9.07 13.07
C GLU A 139 -5.98 8.27 12.57
N ALA A 140 -5.94 7.95 11.28
CA ALA A 140 -4.77 7.31 10.65
C ALA A 140 -4.74 7.56 9.14
N TRP A 141 -3.66 7.10 8.50
CA TRP A 141 -3.53 7.10 7.05
C TRP A 141 -4.48 6.07 6.40
N ARG A 142 -5.01 6.41 5.23
CA ARG A 142 -5.89 5.57 4.41
C ARG A 142 -5.52 5.65 2.95
N LEU A 143 -5.95 4.66 2.19
CA LEU A 143 -6.02 4.75 0.74
C LEU A 143 -7.18 5.66 0.34
N GLY A 144 -6.87 6.69 -0.44
CA GLY A 144 -7.78 7.74 -0.87
C GLY A 144 -8.05 7.74 -2.36
N GLY A 145 -7.43 6.84 -3.12
CA GLY A 145 -7.78 6.60 -4.51
C GLY A 145 -9.01 5.72 -4.64
N LEU A 146 -9.28 5.33 -5.88
CA LEU A 146 -10.34 4.38 -6.18
C LEU A 146 -9.73 2.99 -6.02
N SER A 147 -10.37 2.12 -5.23
CA SER A 147 -9.96 0.72 -5.03
C SER A 147 -9.60 -0.01 -6.33
N ARG A 148 -10.33 0.28 -7.40
CA ARG A 148 -10.09 -0.27 -8.75
C ARG A 148 -8.75 0.10 -9.40
N VAL A 149 -8.05 1.15 -8.94
CA VAL A 149 -6.84 1.69 -9.60
C VAL A 149 -5.58 1.48 -8.75
N GLU A 150 -5.70 1.38 -7.43
CA GLU A 150 -4.57 1.28 -6.51
C GLU A 150 -4.09 -0.16 -6.34
N VAL A 151 -3.90 -0.85 -7.47
CA VAL A 151 -3.27 -2.18 -7.54
C VAL A 151 -2.03 -2.08 -8.42
N PRO A 152 -0.86 -2.61 -8.00
CA PRO A 152 0.32 -2.67 -8.84
C PRO A 152 0.09 -3.41 -10.15
N ILE A 153 0.52 -2.81 -11.26
CA ILE A 153 0.45 -3.42 -12.60
C ILE A 153 1.84 -3.64 -13.17
N LEU A 154 2.03 -4.72 -13.93
CA LEU A 154 3.30 -5.02 -14.57
C LEU A 154 3.73 -3.88 -15.49
N ARG A 155 4.99 -3.45 -15.33
CA ARG A 155 5.67 -2.45 -16.15
C ARG A 155 6.77 -3.13 -16.95
N GLU A 156 6.42 -3.59 -18.14
CA GLU A 156 7.37 -4.22 -19.07
C GLU A 156 8.54 -3.28 -19.42
N ASP A 157 8.29 -1.96 -19.44
CA ASP A 157 9.30 -0.93 -19.70
C ASP A 157 10.33 -0.75 -18.58
N LEU A 158 9.99 -1.16 -17.36
CA LEU A 158 10.86 -1.09 -16.18
C LEU A 158 11.46 -2.46 -15.81
N SER A 159 10.88 -3.54 -16.33
CA SER A 159 11.30 -4.91 -16.07
C SER A 159 12.55 -5.23 -16.89
N ARG A 160 13.54 -5.87 -16.28
CA ARG A 160 14.73 -6.35 -17.00
C ARG A 160 14.44 -7.74 -17.54
N ASN A 161 14.61 -7.95 -18.85
CA ASN A 161 14.70 -9.28 -19.44
C ASN A 161 15.98 -9.99 -19.00
#